data_AF-A0A497BUN8-F1
#
_entry.id   AF-A0A497BUN8-F1
#
_cell.length_a   1.000
_cell.length_b   1.000
_cell.length_c   1.000
_cell.angle_alpha   90.00
_cell.angle_beta   90.00
_cell.angle_gamma   90.00
#
_symmetry.space_group_name_H-M   'P 1'
#
loop_
_entity.id
_entity.type
_entity.pdbx_description
1 polymer ?
#
loop_
_entity_poly.entity_id
_entity_poly.type
_entity_poly.pdbx_seq_one_letter_code
_entity_poly.pdbx_strand_id
1 'polypeptide(L)' 'MNVSQLLSTLYQEVKNRAYIKQMEVSDQSQTLLKARLYISRELFVQIYRNDRFNTTNLALIYHRQRIYARDQLDGT' A
#
# COMPACT_ATOMS: atom_id res chain seq x y z
N MET A 1 2.70 -11.52 -6.45
CA MET A 1 3.63 -10.86 -5.51
C MET A 1 3.15 -11.16 -4.10
N ASN A 2 4.00 -11.74 -3.24
CA ASN A 2 3.64 -12.03 -1.84
C ASN A 2 3.94 -10.84 -0.90
N VAL A 3 3.57 -10.94 0.38
CA VAL A 3 3.80 -9.86 1.36
C VAL A 3 5.27 -9.46 1.48
N SER A 4 6.19 -10.43 1.52
CA SER A 4 7.63 -10.15 1.66
C SER A 4 8.18 -9.39 0.45
N GLN A 5 7.81 -9.82 -0.76
CA GLN A 5 8.17 -9.16 -2.01
C GLN A 5 7.55 -7.76 -2.10
N LEU A 6 6.28 -7.61 -1.76
CA LEU A 6 5.62 -6.31 -1.77
C LEU A 6 6.30 -5.35 -0.80
N LEU A 7 6.57 -5.78 0.44
CA LEU A 7 7.19 -4.92 1.44
C LEU A 7 8.57 -4.44 0.99
N SER A 8 9.40 -5.33 0.42
CA SER A 8 10.72 -4.93 -0.09
C SER A 8 10.61 -3.95 -1.26
N THR A 9 9.67 -4.17 -2.19
CA THR A 9 9.37 -3.21 -3.26
C THR A 9 8.93 -1.87 -2.72
N LEU A 10 8.05 -1.83 -1.71
CA LEU A 10 7.60 -0.57 -1.10
C LEU A 10 8.77 0.22 -0.50
N TYR A 11 9.69 -0.43 0.21
CA TYR A 11 10.89 0.23 0.73
C TYR A 11 11.78 0.81 -0.37
N GLN A 12 11.87 0.16 -1.53
CA GLN A 12 12.63 0.69 -2.67
C GLN A 12 11.90 1.87 -3.32
N GLU A 13 10.60 1.74 -3.55
CA GLU A 13 9.80 2.79 -4.20
C GLU A 13 9.74 4.08 -3.36
N VAL A 14 9.68 3.96 -2.03
CA VAL A 14 9.77 5.11 -1.11
C VAL A 14 11.08 5.87 -1.30
N LYS A 15 12.20 5.17 -1.56
CA LYS A 15 13.50 5.80 -1.83
C LYS A 15 13.55 6.44 -3.22
N ASN A 16 12.92 5.80 -4.21
CA ASN A 16 12.98 6.24 -5.61
C ASN A 16 12.02 7.40 -5.92
N ARG A 17 10.98 7.61 -5.12
CA ARG A 17 9.93 8.60 -5.37
C ARG A 17 9.99 9.74 -4.36
N ALA A 18 10.59 10.87 -4.76
CA ALA A 18 10.76 12.06 -3.92
C ALA A 18 9.46 12.68 -3.36
N TYR A 19 8.32 12.36 -3.97
CA TYR A 19 7.00 12.81 -3.51
C TYR A 19 6.43 11.94 -2.37
N ILE A 20 7.01 10.76 -2.10
CA ILE A 20 6.65 9.96 -0.93
C ILE A 20 7.48 10.47 0.25
N LYS A 21 6.82 11.02 1.25
CA LYS A 21 7.46 11.63 2.43
C LYS A 21 7.63 10.66 3.58
N GLN A 22 6.74 9.68 3.70
CA GLN A 22 6.76 8.71 4.78
C GLN A 22 6.06 7.43 4.35
N MET A 23 6.55 6.30 4.87
CA MET A 23 5.82 5.04 4.88
C MET A 23 5.48 4.66 6.32
N GLU A 24 4.24 4.23 6.54
CA GLU A 24 3.76 3.69 7.81
C GLU A 24 3.23 2.28 7.56
N VAL A 25 3.68 1.28 8.34
CA VAL A 25 3.16 -0.09 8.29
C VAL A 25 2.30 -0.26 9.53
N SER A 26 0.98 -0.39 9.33
CA SER A 26 0.02 -0.49 10.43
C SER A 26 -0.30 -1.93 10.83
N ASP A 27 -0.04 -2.89 9.95
CA ASP A 27 -0.30 -4.31 10.18
C ASP A 27 0.63 -5.14 9.29
N GLN A 28 1.34 -6.10 9.85
CA GLN A 28 2.23 -6.99 9.11
C GLN A 28 2.24 -8.38 9.74
N SER A 29 1.99 -9.38 8.92
CA SER A 29 2.22 -10.79 9.22
C SER A 29 2.88 -11.47 8.02
N GLN A 30 3.10 -12.79 8.10
CA GLN A 30 3.61 -13.56 6.97
C GLN A 30 2.69 -13.52 5.74
N THR A 31 1.38 -13.30 5.93
CA THR A 31 0.38 -13.39 4.85
C THR A 31 -0.46 -12.13 4.68
N LEU A 32 -0.24 -11.10 5.50
CA LEU A 32 -1.00 -9.86 5.46
C LEU A 32 -0.08 -8.65 5.60
N LEU A 33 -0.36 -7.60 4.83
CA LEU A 33 0.28 -6.29 4.96
C LEU A 33 -0.79 -5.18 4.87
N LYS A 34 -0.69 -4.20 5.76
CA LYS A 34 -1.32 -2.88 5.63
C LYS A 34 -0.26 -1.81 5.76
N ALA A 35 -0.14 -0.99 4.73
CA ALA A 35 0.79 0.12 4.71
C ALA A 35 0.14 1.41 4.19
N ARG A 36 0.70 2.55 4.55
CA ARG A 36 0.36 3.87 4.03
C ARG A 36 1.61 4.54 3.48
N LEU A 37 1.53 5.02 2.25
CA LEU A 37 2.56 5.86 1.63
C LEU A 37 2.05 7.28 1.60
N TYR A 38 2.58 8.13 2.48
CA TYR A 38 2.16 9.52 2.59
C TYR A 38 2.88 10.38 1.55
N ILE A 39 2.07 11.11 0.77
CA ILE A 39 2.53 12.19 -0.11
C ILE A 39 2.48 13.52 0.65
N SER A 40 1.43 13.71 1.45
CA SER A 40 1.31 14.74 2.47
C SER A 40 0.55 14.17 3.67
N ARG A 41 0.41 14.94 4.75
CA ARG A 41 -0.32 14.51 5.97
C ARG A 41 -1.75 14.03 5.68
N GLU A 42 -2.41 14.65 4.69
CA GLU A 42 -3.82 14.40 4.36
C GLU A 42 -3.99 13.61 3.06
N LEU A 43 -2.90 13.30 2.34
CA LEU A 43 -2.90 12.58 1.08
C LEU A 43 -1.95 11.38 1.15
N PHE A 44 -2.51 10.17 1.09
CA PHE A 44 -1.71 8.95 1.13
C PHE A 44 -2.33 7.83 0.31
N VAL A 45 -1.48 6.91 -0.15
CA VAL A 45 -1.91 5.65 -0.73
C VAL A 45 -1.96 4.60 0.39
N GLN A 46 -3.14 4.05 0.64
CA GLN A 46 -3.31 2.89 1.51
C GLN A 46 -3.15 1.61 0.68
N ILE A 47 -2.36 0.69 1.19
CA ILE A 47 -1.99 -0.57 0.54
C ILE A 47 -2.41 -1.70 1.46
N TYR A 48 -3.15 -2.66 0.91
CA TYR A 48 -3.51 -3.89 1.58
C TYR A 48 -3.11 -5.08 0.73
N ARG A 49 -2.41 -6.05 1.31
CA ARG A 49 -2.11 -7.33 0.68
C ARG A 49 -2.58 -8.45 1.60
N ASN A 50 -3.25 -9.44 1.03
CA ASN A 50 -3.56 -10.69 1.70
C ASN A 50 -3.21 -11.86 0.79
N ASP A 51 -2.15 -12.59 1.15
CA ASP A 51 -1.68 -13.72 0.36
C ASP A 51 -2.64 -14.91 0.39
N ARG A 52 -3.44 -15.07 1.46
CA ARG A 52 -4.41 -16.18 1.58
C ARG A 52 -5.54 -16.06 0.55
N PHE A 53 -5.95 -14.84 0.24
CA PHE A 53 -7.00 -14.55 -0.74
C PHE A 53 -6.43 -14.01 -2.06
N ASN A 54 -5.10 -13.98 -2.19
CA ASN A 54 -4.38 -13.37 -3.31
C ASN A 54 -4.83 -11.93 -3.65
N THR A 55 -5.30 -11.16 -2.68
CA THR A 55 -5.82 -9.81 -2.91
C THR A 55 -4.75 -8.75 -2.71
N THR A 56 -4.73 -7.76 -3.59
CA THR A 56 -3.94 -6.53 -3.41
C THR A 56 -4.86 -5.35 -3.68
N ASN A 57 -5.08 -4.52 -2.66
CA ASN A 57 -5.92 -3.33 -2.77
C ASN A 57 -5.07 -2.08 -2.56
N LEU A 58 -5.28 -1.09 -3.43
CA LEU A 58 -4.66 0.21 -3.39
C LEU A 58 -5.75 1.26 -3.34
N ALA A 59 -5.73 2.13 -2.34
CA ALA A 59 -6.70 3.20 -2.20
C ALA A 59 -5.99 4.54 -2.01
N LEU A 60 -6.33 5.53 -2.82
CA LEU A 60 -5.89 6.91 -2.61
C LEU A 60 -6.86 7.59 -1.65
N ILE A 61 -6.33 8.06 -0.53
CA ILE A 61 -7.09 8.75 0.51
C ILE A 61 -6.69 10.22 0.51
N TYR A 62 -7.67 11.12 0.41
CA TYR A 62 -7.51 12.55 0.59
C TYR A 62 -8.50 13.06 1.63
N HIS A 63 -8.03 13.74 2.67
CA HIS A 63 -8.86 14.22 3.78
C HIS A 63 -9.82 13.16 4.33
N ARG A 64 -9.29 11.95 4.59
CA ARG A 64 -10.04 10.78 5.09
C ARG A 64 -11.09 10.22 4.14
N GLN A 65 -11.18 10.74 2.91
CA GLN A 65 -12.08 10.23 1.88
C GLN A 65 -11.30 9.37 0.89
N ARG A 66 -11.85 8.20 0.56
CA ARG A 66 -11.33 7.36 -0.51
C ARG A 66 -11.73 7.96 -1.85
N ILE A 67 -10.79 8.62 -2.52
CA ILE A 67 -11.04 9.31 -3.79
C ILE A 67 -10.72 8.43 -5.01
N TYR A 68 -9.91 7.39 -4.83
CA TYR A 68 -9.65 6.38 -5.86
C TYR A 68 -9.35 5.03 -5.21
N ALA A 69 -9.72 3.94 -5.86
CA ALA A 69 -9.37 2.59 -5.42
C ALA A 69 -9.15 1.67 -6.63
N ARG A 70 -8.16 0.78 -6.49
CA ARG A 70 -7.98 -0.39 -7.33
C ARG A 70 -7.89 -1.60 -6.43
N ASP A 71 -8.85 -2.50 -6.60
CA ASP A 71 -8.84 -3.79 -5.95
C ASP A 71 -8.46 -4.80 -7.03
N GLN A 72 -7.35 -5.51 -6.84
CA GLN A 72 -7.01 -6.62 -7.71
C GLN A 72 -7.78 -7.84 -7.20
N LEU A 73 -8.94 -8.09 -7.82
CA LEU A 73 -9.52 -9.43 -7.95
C LEU A 73 -8.95 -9.99 -9.26
N ASP A 74 -8.25 -11.11 -9.21
CA ASP A 74 -7.79 -11.90 -10.39
C ASP A 74 -6.64 -11.41 -11.27
N GLY A 75 -5.86 -10.40 -10.87
CA GLY A 75 -4.56 -10.19 -11.52
C GLY A 75 -4.61 -9.60 -12.93
N THR A 76 -5.70 -8.94 -13.33
CA THR A 76 -5.83 -8.20 -14.60
C THR A 76 -6.38 -6.80 -14.39
#